data_AF-A0A1H8B6R6-F1
#
_entry.id   AF-A0A1H8B6R6-F1
#
_cell.length_a   1.000
_cell.length_b   1.000
_cell.length_c   1.000
_cell.angle_alpha   90.00
_cell.angle_beta   90.00
_cell.angle_gamma   90.00
#
_symmetry.space_group_name_H-M   'P 1'
#
loop_
_entity.id
_entity.type
_entity.pdbx_description
1 polymer ?
#
loop_
_entity_poly.entity_id
_entity_poly.type
_entity_poly.pdbx_seq_one_letter_code
_entity_poly.pdbx_strand_id
1 'polypeptide(L)' 'MHDGVAAYALGVLDDEEHEQFERHLETCARCQAELVELAGLPEQLDEIRHVPSVSGEDPR' A
#
# COMPACT_ATOMS: atom_id res chain seq x y z
N MET A 1 -2.61 -5.61 -14.92
CA MET A 1 -1.43 -6.27 -14.33
C MET A 1 -0.71 -5.18 -13.55
N HIS A 2 -1.06 -5.07 -12.26
CA HIS A 2 -0.56 -4.08 -11.27
C HIS A 2 0.39 -4.76 -10.27
N ASP A 3 0.74 -6.02 -10.55
CA ASP A 3 1.32 -6.97 -9.60
C ASP A 3 2.71 -6.54 -9.10
N GLY A 4 3.48 -5.78 -9.88
CA GLY A 4 4.82 -5.34 -9.49
C GLY A 4 4.86 -4.30 -8.37
N VAL A 5 4.03 -3.25 -8.42
CA VAL A 5 4.06 -2.15 -7.43
C VAL A 5 3.55 -2.63 -6.07
N ALA A 6 2.44 -3.38 -6.07
CA ALA A 6 1.87 -3.93 -4.84
C ALA A 6 2.81 -4.99 -4.22
N ALA A 7 3.40 -5.87 -5.03
CA ALA A 7 4.36 -6.85 -4.52
C ALA A 7 5.62 -6.20 -3.93
N TYR A 8 6.13 -5.15 -4.58
CA TYR A 8 7.24 -4.35 -4.07
C TYR A 8 6.90 -3.68 -2.73
N ALA A 9 5.76 -2.97 -2.66
CA ALA A 9 5.35 -2.28 -1.43
C ALA A 9 5.04 -3.23 -0.26
N LEU A 10 4.56 -4.44 -0.56
CA LEU A 10 4.32 -5.48 0.45
C LEU A 10 5.59 -6.28 0.82
N GLY A 11 6.71 -6.07 0.10
CA GLY A 11 7.97 -6.76 0.36
C GLY A 11 7.93 -8.26 0.06
N VAL A 12 7.13 -8.69 -0.92
CA VAL A 12 6.94 -10.12 -1.27
C VAL A 12 7.74 -10.54 -2.52
N LEU A 13 8.51 -9.63 -3.10
CA LEU A 13 9.43 -9.91 -4.21
C LEU A 13 10.70 -10.58 -3.69
N ASP A 14 11.27 -11.50 -4.47
CA ASP A 14 12.61 -12.03 -4.22
C ASP A 14 13.69 -10.95 -4.53
N ASP A 15 14.92 -11.13 -4.02
CA ASP A 15 15.99 -10.13 -4.15
C ASP A 15 16.24 -9.66 -5.59
N GLU A 16 16.27 -10.59 -6.56
CA GLU A 16 16.49 -10.29 -7.98
C GLU A 16 15.34 -9.47 -8.59
N GLU A 17 14.11 -9.79 -8.21
CA GLU A 17 12.92 -9.07 -8.66
C GLU A 17 12.86 -7.66 -8.04
N HIS A 18 13.30 -7.54 -6.79
CA HIS A 18 13.38 -6.28 -6.08
C HIS A 18 14.33 -5.30 -6.79
N GLU A 19 15.57 -5.73 -7.08
CA GLU A 19 16.55 -4.90 -7.81
C GLU A 19 16.09 -4.54 -9.23
N GLN A 20 15.42 -5.47 -9.91
CA GLN A 20 14.86 -5.20 -11.24
C GLN A 20 13.76 -4.15 -11.17
N PHE A 21 12.89 -4.25 -10.17
CA PHE A 21 11.81 -3.31 -9.96
C PHE A 21 12.31 -1.91 -9.59
N GLU A 22 13.36 -1.80 -8.77
CA GLU A 22 13.97 -0.51 -8.43
C GLU A 22 14.51 0.22 -9.66
N ARG A 23 15.23 -0.48 -10.55
CA ARG A 23 15.70 0.12 -11.83
C ARG A 23 14.55 0.61 -12.70
N HIS A 24 13.42 -0.09 -12.70
CA HIS A 24 12.21 0.36 -13.40
C HIS A 24 11.61 1.59 -12.72
N LEU A 25 11.55 1.59 -11.38
CA LEU A 25 10.98 2.67 -10.58
C LEU A 25 11.71 3.99 -10.83
N GLU A 26 13.04 3.97 -10.99
CA GLU A 26 13.84 5.16 -11.29
C GLU A 26 13.43 5.88 -12.59
N THR A 27 12.87 5.16 -13.56
CA THR A 27 12.58 5.67 -14.91
C THR A 27 11.10 5.77 -15.25
N CYS A 28 10.23 5.15 -14.46
CA CYS A 28 8.80 5.04 -14.73
C CYS A 28 7.95 5.91 -13.77
N ALA A 29 7.62 7.13 -14.21
CA ALA A 29 6.77 8.05 -13.44
C ALA A 29 5.39 7.46 -13.08
N ARG A 30 4.85 6.54 -13.88
CA ARG A 30 3.59 5.85 -13.58
C ARG A 30 3.71 4.95 -12.35
N CYS A 31 4.77 4.15 -12.27
CA CYS A 31 5.00 3.28 -11.12
C CYS A 31 5.36 4.08 -9.86
N GLN A 32 6.05 5.21 -10.00
CA GLN A 32 6.28 6.14 -8.89
C GLN A 32 4.96 6.72 -8.36
N ALA A 33 4.07 7.17 -9.25
CA ALA A 33 2.76 7.69 -8.86
C ALA A 33 1.92 6.61 -8.16
N GLU A 34 1.85 5.39 -8.72
CA GLU A 34 1.11 4.30 -8.07
C GLU A 34 1.70 3.91 -6.71
N LEU A 35 3.02 3.98 -6.53
CA LEU A 35 3.67 3.71 -5.23
C LEU A 35 3.28 4.76 -4.17
N VAL A 36 3.20 6.04 -4.56
CA VAL A 36 2.75 7.13 -3.68
C VAL A 36 1.29 6.95 -3.29
N GLU A 37 0.41 6.62 -4.24
CA GLU A 37 -0.99 6.34 -3.97
C GLU A 37 -1.14 5.18 -2.97
N LEU A 38 -0.35 4.12 -3.13
CA LEU A 38 -0.37 2.96 -2.23
C LEU A 38 0.20 3.30 -0.84
N ALA A 39 1.21 4.17 -0.77
CA ALA A 39 1.79 4.65 0.48
C ALA A 39 0.87 5.63 1.24
N GLY A 40 -0.08 6.28 0.56
CA GLY A 40 -1.13 7.11 1.16
C GLY A 40 -2.36 6.33 1.65
N LEU A 41 -2.46 5.03 1.38
CA LEU A 41 -3.52 4.18 1.94
C LEU A 41 -3.39 3.91 3.44
N PRO A 42 -2.23 3.60 4.04
CA PRO A 42 -2.13 3.29 5.47
C PRO A 42 -2.61 4.43 6.38
N GLU A 43 -2.40 5.69 6.01
CA GLU A 43 -2.93 6.85 6.72
C GLU A 43 -4.46 6.91 6.68
N GLN A 44 -5.09 6.63 5.53
CA GLN A 44 -6.55 6.52 5.43
C GLN A 44 -7.11 5.31 6.21
N LEU A 45 -6.38 4.18 6.22
CA LEU A 45 -6.76 3.01 7.02
C LEU A 45 -6.60 3.29 8.53
N ASP A 46 -5.64 4.11 8.94
CA ASP A 46 -5.45 4.51 10.33
C ASP A 46 -6.62 5.37 10.82
N GLU A 47 -7.15 6.27 9.99
CA GLU A 47 -8.36 7.03 10.29
C GLU A 47 -9.57 6.11 10.53
N ILE A 48 -9.70 5.03 9.74
CA ILE A 48 -10.77 4.02 9.91
C ILE A 48 -10.51 3.12 11.13
N ARG A 49 -9.26 2.91 11.54
CA ARG A 49 -8.93 2.20 12.79
C ARG A 49 -9.25 3.05 14.03
N HIS A 50 -9.13 4.36 13.92
CA HIS A 50 -9.33 5.32 15.01
C HIS A 50 -10.78 5.80 15.16
N VAL A 51 -11.70 5.46 14.25
CA VAL A 51 -13.13 5.60 14.60
C VAL A 51 -13.40 4.66 15.78
N PRO A 52 -13.79 5.20 16.95
CA PRO A 52 -14.19 4.34 18.04
C PRO A 52 -15.38 3.53 17.54
N SER A 53 -15.22 2.21 17.42
CA SER A 53 -16.34 1.30 17.26
C SER A 53 -17.37 1.69 18.30
N VAL A 54 -18.52 2.21 17.87
CA VAL A 54 -19.69 2.31 18.73
C VAL A 54 -20.19 0.89 18.93
N SER A 55 -19.46 0.10 19.72
CA SER A 55 -20.01 -1.08 20.38
C SER A 55 -20.89 -0.56 21.51
N GLY A 56 -22.02 0.02 21.13
CA GLY A 56 -23.17 0.19 21.99
C GLY A 56 -24.11 -0.98 21.73
N GLU A 57 -23.85 -2.08 22.41
CA GLU A 57 -24.84 -3.13 22.68
C GLU A 57 -26.11 -2.48 23.29
N ASP A 58 -27.25 -3.03 22.93
CA ASP A 58 -28.62 -2.80 23.43
C ASP A 58 -28.70 -2.50 24.95
N PRO A 59 -29.50 -1.50 25.36
CA PRO A 59 -30.56 -1.86 26.30
C PRO A 59 -31.90 -1.14 26.06
N ARG A 60 -32.91 -1.96 25.73
CA ARG A 60 -34.37 -1.87 26.03
C ARG A 60 -35.35 -1.61 24.88
#